data_AF-A0A496TQN6-F1
#
_entry.id   AF-A0A496TQN6-F1
#
_cell.length_a   1.000
_cell.length_b   1.000
_cell.length_c   1.000
_cell.angle_alpha   90.00
_cell.angle_beta   90.00
_cell.angle_gamma   90.00
#
_symmetry.space_group_name_H-M   'P 1'
#
loop_
_entity.id
_entity.type
_entity.pdbx_description
1 polymer ?
#
loop_
_entity_poly.entity_id
_entity_poly.type
_entity_poly.pdbx_seq_one_letter_code
_entity_poly.pdbx_strand_id
1 'polypeptide(L)'
;MKIVGIVVIILVAILFLAIAVLWILNVVDSSRMNRIRSSLQVSGDSEKVFSPEMVAGLPDVAQRYLLHAIKPGTPLARRVELKMSGMLKPKEAGPWMPLQATQILTPGRGFIW
;
A
#
# COMPACT_ATOMS: atom_id res chain seq x y z
N MET A 1 50.54 -1.91 -20.04
CA MET A 1 50.16 -1.96 -18.61
C MET A 1 49.46 -0.69 -18.12
N LYS A 2 50.00 0.53 -18.35
CA LYS A 2 49.37 1.79 -17.90
C LYS A 2 47.97 2.07 -18.48
N ILE A 3 47.78 1.82 -19.78
CA ILE A 3 46.49 2.04 -20.47
C ILE A 3 45.40 1.13 -19.91
N VAL A 4 45.73 -0.15 -19.68
CA VAL A 4 44.79 -1.12 -19.07
C VAL A 4 44.35 -0.66 -17.68
N GLY A 5 45.30 -0.18 -16.85
CA GLY A 5 44.97 0.39 -15.53
C GLY A 5 44.04 1.60 -15.60
N ILE A 6 44.27 2.52 -16.55
CA ILE A 6 43.41 3.69 -16.78
C ILE A 6 42.00 3.26 -17.21
N VAL A 7 41.89 2.32 -18.14
CA VAL A 7 40.59 1.79 -18.60
C VAL A 7 39.83 1.14 -17.45
N VAL A 8 40.49 0.35 -16.61
CA VAL A 8 39.86 -0.27 -15.43
C VAL A 8 39.35 0.79 -14.45
N ILE A 9 40.12 1.84 -14.18
CA ILE A 9 39.70 2.93 -13.29
C ILE A 9 38.47 3.66 -13.85
N ILE A 10 38.45 3.94 -15.15
CA ILE A 10 37.30 4.59 -15.80
C ILE A 10 36.05 3.71 -15.70
N LEU A 11 36.17 2.40 -15.97
CA LEU A 11 35.04 1.47 -15.87
C LEU A 11 34.49 1.38 -14.44
N VAL A 12 35.37 1.33 -13.43
CA VAL A 12 34.96 1.33 -12.02
C VAL A 12 34.28 2.65 -11.66
N ALA A 13 34.81 3.79 -12.08
CA ALA A 13 34.19 5.09 -11.82
C ALA A 13 32.80 5.21 -12.45
N ILE A 14 32.62 4.72 -13.69
CA ILE A 14 31.31 4.68 -14.37
C ILE A 14 30.33 3.77 -13.60
N LEU A 15 30.78 2.59 -13.17
CA LEU A 15 29.94 1.67 -12.40
C LEU A 15 29.48 2.29 -11.08
N PHE A 16 30.39 2.94 -10.34
CA PHE A 16 30.05 3.66 -9.11
C PHE A 16 29.05 4.79 -9.37
N LEU A 17 29.25 5.57 -10.44
CA LEU A 17 28.32 6.64 -10.82
C LEU A 17 26.94 6.07 -11.16
N ALA A 18 26.86 4.98 -11.91
CA ALA A 18 25.60 4.33 -12.24
C ALA A 18 24.85 3.83 -11.00
N ILE A 19 25.56 3.18 -10.06
CA ILE A 19 24.97 2.73 -8.79
C ILE A 19 24.48 3.93 -7.97
N ALA A 20 25.26 5.01 -7.88
CA ALA A 20 24.86 6.21 -7.15
C ALA A 20 23.61 6.86 -7.75
N VAL A 21 23.53 6.95 -9.09
CA VAL A 21 22.34 7.47 -9.79
C VAL A 21 21.13 6.58 -9.51
N LEU A 22 21.25 5.25 -9.65
CA LEU A 22 20.15 4.32 -9.37
C LEU A 22 19.68 4.41 -7.91
N TRP A 23 20.61 4.56 -6.97
CA TRP A 23 20.29 4.74 -5.56
C TRP A 23 19.53 6.04 -5.29
N ILE A 24 19.99 7.17 -5.86
CA ILE A 24 19.30 8.47 -5.75
C ILE A 24 17.88 8.39 -6.33
N LEU A 25 17.72 7.80 -7.51
CA LEU A 25 16.40 7.64 -8.13
C LEU A 25 15.45 6.82 -7.24
N ASN A 26 15.94 5.73 -6.63
CA ASN A 26 15.15 4.88 -5.74
C ASN A 26 14.76 5.59 -4.42
N VAL A 27 15.65 6.40 -3.85
CA VAL A 27 15.37 7.17 -2.63
C VAL A 27 14.34 8.29 -2.89
N VAL A 28 14.45 8.97 -4.03
CA VAL A 28 13.50 10.02 -4.42
C VAL A 28 12.11 9.44 -4.71
N ASP A 29 12.04 8.28 -5.36
CA ASP A 29 10.78 7.60 -5.65
C ASP A 29 10.04 7.18 -4.37
N SER A 30 10.75 6.50 -3.45
CA SER A 30 10.20 6.08 -2.16
C SER A 30 9.74 7.25 -1.28
N SER A 31 10.38 8.41 -1.41
CA SER A 31 10.02 9.62 -0.66
C SER A 31 8.65 10.18 -1.03
N ARG A 32 8.21 10.06 -2.29
CA ARG A 32 6.87 10.51 -2.72
C ARG A 32 5.79 9.64 -2.10
N MET A 33 5.96 8.31 -2.16
CA MET A 33 5.01 7.37 -1.60
C MET A 33 4.88 7.52 -0.08
N ASN A 34 6.00 7.76 0.61
CA ASN A 34 6.01 7.96 2.06
C ASN A 34 5.19 9.18 2.51
N ARG A 35 5.13 10.24 1.71
CA ARG A 35 4.29 11.42 2.01
C ARG A 35 2.80 11.12 1.91
N ILE A 36 2.39 10.36 0.90
CA ILE A 36 0.99 9.95 0.75
C ILE A 36 0.64 8.99 1.90
N ARG A 37 1.51 8.02 2.19
CA ARG A 37 1.34 7.10 3.31
C ARG A 37 1.24 7.83 4.65
N SER A 38 2.08 8.84 4.89
CA SER A 38 2.04 9.63 6.12
C SER A 38 0.76 10.47 6.24
N SER A 39 0.21 10.99 5.14
CA SER A 39 -1.09 11.68 5.16
C SER A 39 -2.26 10.80 5.60
N LEU A 40 -2.15 9.48 5.37
CA LEU A 40 -3.15 8.50 5.80
C LEU A 40 -2.98 8.04 7.25
N GLN A 41 -1.94 8.47 7.96
CA GLN A 41 -1.71 8.07 9.35
C GLN A 41 -2.70 8.74 10.29
N VAL A 42 -3.33 7.95 11.15
CA VAL A 42 -4.23 8.43 12.21
C VAL A 42 -3.69 7.92 13.54
N SER A 43 -3.54 8.83 14.49
CA SER A 43 -3.10 8.51 15.85
C SER A 43 -4.29 8.31 16.78
N GLY A 44 -4.12 7.44 17.77
CA GLY A 44 -5.09 7.17 18.83
C GLY A 44 -6.14 6.12 18.44
N ASP A 45 -6.68 5.47 19.47
CA ASP A 45 -7.77 4.51 19.33
C ASP A 45 -9.07 5.22 18.92
N SER A 46 -10.03 4.42 18.44
CA SER A 46 -11.36 4.92 18.16
C SER A 46 -12.21 4.88 19.42
N GLU A 47 -12.76 6.03 19.78
CA GLU A 47 -13.82 6.09 20.80
C GLU A 47 -15.19 5.67 20.23
N LYS A 48 -15.32 5.54 18.89
CA LYS A 48 -16.56 5.15 18.24
C LYS A 48 -16.68 3.63 18.17
N VAL A 49 -17.81 3.13 18.65
CA VAL A 49 -18.22 1.73 18.53
C VAL A 49 -19.31 1.58 17.48
N PHE A 50 -19.36 0.45 16.79
CA PHE A 50 -20.41 0.14 15.83
C PHE A 50 -21.78 0.03 16.51
N SER A 51 -22.79 0.67 15.93
CA SER A 51 -24.19 0.52 16.36
C SER A 51 -25.08 0.22 15.14
N PRO A 52 -26.15 -0.58 15.30
CA PRO A 52 -27.04 -0.93 14.18
C PRO A 52 -27.64 0.29 13.45
N GLU A 53 -27.83 1.40 14.15
CA GLU A 53 -28.41 2.63 13.61
C GLU A 53 -27.51 3.27 12.54
N MET A 54 -26.19 3.01 12.58
CA MET A 54 -25.23 3.54 11.61
C MET A 54 -25.49 3.04 10.18
N VAL A 55 -26.16 1.90 10.02
CA VAL A 55 -26.43 1.30 8.72
C VAL A 55 -27.88 1.47 8.28
N ALA A 56 -28.75 2.08 9.09
CA ALA A 56 -30.19 2.17 8.82
C ALA A 56 -30.56 2.86 7.49
N GLY A 57 -29.67 3.73 6.98
CA GLY A 57 -29.84 4.42 5.70
C GLY A 57 -29.24 3.71 4.47
N LEU A 58 -28.63 2.53 4.65
CA LEU A 58 -27.99 1.78 3.56
C LEU A 58 -29.00 0.86 2.85
N PRO A 59 -28.72 0.38 1.63
CA PRO A 59 -29.55 -0.64 0.99
C PRO A 59 -29.65 -1.93 1.82
N ASP A 60 -30.79 -2.62 1.75
CA ASP A 60 -31.09 -3.79 2.60
C ASP A 60 -29.99 -4.86 2.59
N VAL A 61 -29.37 -5.11 1.44
CA VAL A 61 -28.28 -6.09 1.31
C VAL A 61 -27.06 -5.68 2.12
N ALA A 62 -26.70 -4.39 2.09
CA ALA A 62 -25.57 -3.87 2.85
C ALA A 62 -25.87 -3.88 4.36
N GLN A 63 -27.09 -3.53 4.76
CA GLN A 63 -27.51 -3.62 6.16
C GLN A 63 -27.37 -5.05 6.69
N ARG A 64 -27.96 -6.04 6.00
CA ARG A 64 -27.89 -7.44 6.41
C ARG A 64 -26.45 -7.94 6.53
N TYR A 65 -25.61 -7.60 5.56
CA TYR A 65 -24.20 -8.00 5.59
C TYR A 65 -23.46 -7.39 6.78
N LEU A 66 -23.57 -6.07 6.99
CA LEU A 66 -22.83 -5.38 8.04
C LEU A 66 -23.31 -5.75 9.45
N LEU A 67 -24.63 -5.92 9.64
CA LEU A 67 -25.20 -6.38 10.92
C LEU A 67 -24.79 -7.82 11.26
N HIS A 68 -24.57 -8.66 10.25
CA HIS A 68 -24.04 -10.00 10.43
C HIS A 68 -22.52 -9.99 10.70
N ALA A 69 -21.77 -9.17 9.98
CA ALA A 69 -20.31 -9.17 10.00
C ALA A 69 -19.71 -8.42 11.20
N ILE A 70 -20.40 -7.42 11.73
CA ILE A 70 -19.89 -6.55 12.79
C ILE A 70 -20.81 -6.62 14.01
N LYS A 71 -20.28 -7.09 15.13
CA LYS A 71 -21.03 -7.14 16.38
C LYS A 71 -21.30 -5.72 16.90
N PRO A 72 -22.51 -5.39 17.37
CA PRO A 72 -22.77 -4.12 18.07
C PRO A 72 -21.80 -3.93 19.25
N GLY A 73 -21.28 -2.71 19.39
CA GLY A 73 -20.26 -2.37 20.38
C GLY A 73 -18.82 -2.60 19.92
N THR A 74 -18.58 -3.19 18.74
CA THR A 74 -17.21 -3.33 18.20
C THR A 74 -16.57 -1.97 17.96
N PRO A 75 -15.40 -1.66 18.53
CA PRO A 75 -14.66 -0.44 18.22
C PRO A 75 -14.35 -0.33 16.72
N LEU A 76 -14.67 0.81 16.11
CA LEU A 76 -14.47 1.03 14.68
C LEU A 76 -13.03 1.45 14.40
N ALA A 77 -12.29 0.65 13.63
CA ALA A 77 -10.93 0.99 13.24
C ALA A 77 -10.87 2.30 12.44
N ARG A 78 -9.91 3.18 12.78
CA ARG A 78 -9.69 4.46 12.09
C ARG A 78 -8.75 4.36 10.90
N ARG A 79 -7.99 3.26 10.83
CA ARG A 79 -7.07 2.91 9.75
C ARG A 79 -6.94 1.40 9.71
N VAL A 80 -6.89 0.84 8.51
CA VAL A 80 -6.56 -0.57 8.30
C VAL A 80 -5.45 -0.70 7.26
N GLU A 81 -4.55 -1.65 7.48
CA GLU A 81 -3.57 -2.11 6.49
C GLU A 81 -3.90 -3.56 6.13
N LEU A 82 -4.34 -3.79 4.91
CA LEU A 82 -4.73 -5.09 4.39
C LEU A 82 -3.57 -5.67 3.59
N LYS A 83 -3.06 -6.83 4.00
CA LYS A 83 -2.09 -7.61 3.22
C LYS A 83 -2.81 -8.75 2.53
N MET A 84 -2.67 -8.82 1.22
CA MET A 84 -3.39 -9.77 0.38
C MET A 84 -2.37 -10.64 -0.36
N SER A 85 -2.63 -11.95 -0.37
CA SER A 85 -1.93 -12.91 -1.20
C SER A 85 -2.95 -13.79 -1.93
N GLY A 86 -2.61 -14.24 -3.13
CA GLY A 86 -3.48 -15.12 -3.90
C GLY A 86 -3.05 -15.24 -5.35
N MET A 87 -4.02 -15.54 -6.21
CA MET A 87 -3.85 -15.58 -7.66
C MET A 87 -4.88 -14.66 -8.30
N LEU A 88 -4.48 -13.88 -9.30
CA LEU A 88 -5.38 -13.06 -10.12
C LEU A 88 -5.33 -13.51 -11.59
N LYS A 89 -6.46 -13.37 -12.29
CA LYS A 89 -6.55 -13.60 -13.75
C LYS A 89 -7.00 -12.30 -14.42
N PRO A 90 -6.08 -11.37 -14.76
CA PRO A 90 -6.46 -10.04 -15.23
C PRO A 90 -7.00 -10.03 -16.67
N LYS A 91 -6.87 -11.14 -17.41
CA LYS A 91 -7.50 -11.32 -18.72
C LYS A 91 -8.16 -12.71 -18.77
N GLU A 92 -9.37 -12.78 -19.29
CA GLU A 92 -10.15 -14.03 -19.33
C GLU A 92 -9.42 -15.18 -20.03
N ALA A 93 -8.69 -14.90 -21.12
CA ALA A 93 -7.88 -15.88 -21.84
C ALA A 93 -6.40 -15.96 -21.39
N GLY A 94 -6.01 -15.28 -20.30
CA GLY A 94 -4.64 -15.25 -19.80
C GLY A 94 -4.33 -16.30 -18.71
N PRO A 95 -3.06 -16.47 -18.32
CA PRO A 95 -2.70 -17.32 -17.19
C PRO A 95 -3.09 -16.68 -15.86
N TRP A 96 -3.27 -17.52 -14.82
CA TRP A 96 -3.31 -17.05 -13.44
C TRP A 96 -1.93 -16.54 -13.02
N MET A 97 -1.88 -15.41 -12.33
CA MET A 97 -0.65 -14.79 -11.84
C MET A 97 -0.70 -14.60 -10.33
N PRO A 98 0.42 -14.75 -9.61
CA PRO A 98 0.46 -14.47 -8.18
C PRO A 98 0.10 -13.00 -7.91
N LEU A 99 -0.76 -12.80 -6.92
CA LEU A 99 -1.12 -11.49 -6.37
C LEU A 99 -0.47 -11.34 -5.01
N GLN A 100 0.28 -10.25 -4.83
CA GLN A 100 0.73 -9.75 -3.55
C GLN A 100 0.41 -8.26 -3.51
N ALA A 101 -0.48 -7.86 -2.61
CA ALA A 101 -0.92 -6.47 -2.50
C ALA A 101 -0.95 -6.02 -1.03
N THR A 102 -0.74 -4.72 -0.82
CA THR A 102 -0.90 -4.09 0.48
C THR A 102 -1.71 -2.83 0.32
N GLN A 103 -2.93 -2.81 0.88
CA GLN A 103 -3.82 -1.65 0.83
C GLN A 103 -3.85 -0.95 2.18
N ILE A 104 -3.78 0.38 2.18
CA ILE A 104 -4.07 1.20 3.36
C ILE A 104 -5.37 1.94 3.13
N LEU A 105 -6.30 1.85 4.08
CA LEU A 105 -7.56 2.57 4.03
C LEU A 105 -7.73 3.39 5.32
N THR A 106 -7.98 4.68 5.15
CA THR A 106 -8.25 5.62 6.24
C THR A 106 -9.54 6.39 5.90
N PRO A 107 -10.68 6.04 6.54
CA PRO A 107 -11.96 6.68 6.24
C PRO A 107 -11.88 8.21 6.38
N GLY A 108 -12.48 8.92 5.42
CA GLY A 108 -12.47 10.39 5.40
C GLY A 108 -11.14 11.03 4.97
N ARG A 109 -10.07 10.25 4.72
CA ARG A 109 -8.78 10.76 4.18
C ARG A 109 -8.42 10.17 2.83
N GLY A 110 -8.66 8.87 2.62
CA GLY A 110 -8.38 8.19 1.36
C GLY A 110 -7.82 6.78 1.54
N PHE A 111 -7.30 6.23 0.45
CA PHE A 111 -6.66 4.90 0.42
C PHE A 111 -5.49 4.85 -0.56
N ILE A 112 -4.55 3.92 -0.34
CA ILE A 112 -3.48 3.53 -1.27
C ILE A 112 -3.64 2.02 -1.52
N TRP A 113 -3.55 1.60 -2.77
CA TRP A 113 -3.63 0.20 -3.21
C TRP A 113 -2.33 -0.24 -3.86
#